data_AF-A0A443SP52-F1
#
_entry.id   AF-A0A443SP52-F1
#
_cell.length_a   1.000
_cell.length_b   1.000
_cell.length_c   1.000
_cell.angle_alpha   90.00
_cell.angle_beta   90.00
_cell.angle_gamma   90.00
#
_symmetry.space_group_name_H-M   'P 1'
#
loop_
_entity.id
_entity.type
_entity.pdbx_description
1 polymer ?
#
loop_
_entity_poly.entity_id
_entity_poly.type
_entity_poly.pdbx_seq_one_letter_code
_entity_poly.pdbx_strand_id
1 'polypeptide(L)'
;MDANLENCIGRLRVEFHPNSSRLINSSQTVSWQQKVLFGGHYEPLDCYSRHRVAIIIPYRDRKEHLFVLLNQLHPILQRQQLDYKIFVVEQCWTFMLTSFYPYYKIMRILKLHFFGNDTFNKGVLMNAGVKEALKEYDFHCFVFHDVDLIPEDDRNLYTCPAVPRHMSVAVDKFNYS
;
A
#
# COMPACT_ATOMS: atom_id res chain seq x y z
N MET A 1 -8.46 2.83 20.00
CA MET A 1 -8.49 4.25 19.63
C MET A 1 -8.93 4.33 18.18
N ASP A 2 -9.75 5.34 17.87
CA ASP A 2 -10.15 5.61 16.48
C ASP A 2 -8.99 6.27 15.73
N ALA A 3 -9.07 6.32 14.40
CA ALA A 3 -8.05 6.99 13.59
C ALA A 3 -7.90 8.47 14.00
N ASN A 4 -6.66 8.91 14.19
CA ASN A 4 -6.38 10.20 14.82
C ASN A 4 -6.03 11.29 13.80
N LEU A 5 -6.93 12.27 13.66
CA LEU A 5 -6.73 13.44 12.79
C LEU A 5 -5.74 14.46 13.39
N GLU A 6 -5.49 14.46 14.69
CA GLU A 6 -4.56 15.40 15.34
C GLU A 6 -3.11 15.13 14.98
N ASN A 7 -2.78 13.89 14.62
CA ASN A 7 -1.45 13.50 14.15
C ASN A 7 -1.24 13.77 12.65
N CYS A 8 -2.30 14.13 11.92
CA CYS A 8 -2.25 14.39 10.49
C CYS A 8 -1.73 15.81 10.22
N ILE A 9 -0.88 15.97 9.21
CA ILE A 9 -0.25 17.26 8.87
C ILE A 9 -1.16 18.06 7.91
N GLY A 10 -2.08 17.39 7.23
CA GLY A 10 -2.94 17.94 6.18
C GLY A 10 -2.33 17.72 4.81
N ARG A 11 -2.33 18.79 3.99
CA ARG A 11 -1.86 18.72 2.60
C ARG A 11 -0.38 18.35 2.55
N LEU A 12 -0.07 17.33 1.76
CA LEU A 12 1.26 16.80 1.51
C LEU A 12 1.77 17.26 0.15
N ARG A 13 3.07 17.52 0.07
CA ARG A 13 3.74 17.76 -1.22
C ARG A 13 4.13 16.41 -1.82
N VAL A 14 3.47 16.01 -2.90
CA VAL A 14 3.80 14.80 -3.65
C VAL A 14 4.79 15.17 -4.74
N GLU A 15 6.03 14.71 -4.64
CA GLU A 15 7.05 14.90 -5.67
C GLU A 15 7.44 13.58 -6.31
N PHE A 16 7.24 13.47 -7.61
CA PHE A 16 7.77 12.36 -8.40
C PHE A 16 9.21 12.69 -8.81
N HIS A 17 10.18 12.30 -7.98
CA HIS A 17 11.58 12.39 -8.41
C HIS A 17 11.95 11.15 -9.23
N PRO A 18 12.31 11.27 -10.52
CA PRO A 18 12.63 10.14 -11.40
C PRO A 18 13.84 9.31 -10.93
N ASN A 19 14.63 9.85 -10.00
CA ASN A 19 15.76 9.16 -9.38
C ASN A 19 15.49 8.72 -7.92
N SER A 20 14.26 8.85 -7.39
CA SER A 20 13.94 8.49 -5.99
C SER A 20 14.37 7.06 -5.65
N SER A 21 14.13 6.14 -6.58
CA SER A 21 14.48 4.72 -6.47
C SER A 21 16.00 4.48 -6.49
N ARG A 22 16.78 5.36 -7.14
CA ARG A 22 18.25 5.30 -7.18
C ARG A 22 18.89 5.99 -5.97
N LEU A 23 18.32 7.09 -5.50
CA LEU A 23 18.84 7.88 -4.38
C LEU A 23 18.69 7.17 -3.02
N ILE A 24 17.68 6.32 -2.87
CA ILE A 24 17.44 5.56 -1.63
C ILE A 24 18.20 4.22 -1.59
N ASN A 25 18.97 3.88 -2.64
CA ASN A 25 19.90 2.74 -2.64
C ASN A 25 21.18 2.96 -1.80
N SER A 26 21.34 4.12 -1.15
CA SER A 26 22.51 4.44 -0.33
C SER A 26 22.33 4.05 1.14
N SER A 27 22.27 2.75 1.49
CA SER A 27 22.41 2.24 2.87
C SER A 27 21.50 2.82 3.96
N GLN A 28 20.58 3.73 3.64
CA GLN A 28 19.72 4.45 4.56
C GLN A 28 18.38 3.74 4.62
N THR A 29 18.11 3.11 5.75
CA THR A 29 16.78 2.63 6.06
C THR A 29 15.83 3.82 6.14
N VAL A 30 14.75 3.77 5.37
CA VAL A 30 13.73 4.83 5.38
C VAL A 30 13.07 4.80 6.76
N SER A 31 12.82 5.96 7.38
CA SER A 31 12.42 6.06 8.80
C SER A 31 11.22 5.18 9.19
N TRP A 32 10.26 5.00 8.28
CA TRP A 32 9.08 4.16 8.52
C TRP A 32 9.41 2.67 8.59
N GLN A 33 10.48 2.20 7.92
CA GLN A 33 10.86 0.79 7.85
C GLN A 33 11.25 0.21 9.22
N GLN A 34 11.74 1.06 10.13
CA GLN A 34 12.12 0.64 11.49
C GLN A 34 10.92 0.26 12.35
N LYS A 35 9.73 0.78 12.02
CA LYS A 35 8.48 0.56 12.76
C LYS A 35 7.61 -0.52 12.13
N VAL A 36 7.86 -0.87 10.87
CA VAL A 36 7.06 -1.85 10.12
C VAL A 36 7.60 -3.25 10.35
N LEU A 37 6.73 -4.15 10.80
CA LEU A 37 6.99 -5.57 10.96
C LEU A 37 7.15 -6.26 9.61
N PHE A 38 7.79 -7.42 9.62
CA PHE A 38 7.94 -8.25 8.43
C PHE A 38 6.58 -8.57 7.80
N GLY A 39 6.53 -8.52 6.47
CA GLY A 39 5.31 -8.65 5.69
C GLY A 39 4.54 -7.35 5.47
N GLY A 40 5.08 -6.20 5.89
CA GLY A 40 4.47 -4.89 5.67
C GLY A 40 3.34 -4.56 6.64
N HIS A 41 3.37 -5.14 7.84
CA HIS A 41 2.38 -4.92 8.91
C HIS A 41 2.91 -3.87 9.89
N TYR A 42 2.07 -2.95 10.31
CA TYR A 42 2.35 -2.00 11.39
C TYR A 42 1.22 -1.99 12.40
N GLU A 43 1.59 -1.91 13.68
CA GLU A 43 0.68 -1.67 14.80
C GLU A 43 1.20 -0.48 15.63
N PRO A 44 0.34 0.43 16.10
CA PRO A 44 0.77 1.52 16.96
C PRO A 44 1.30 0.99 18.29
N LEU A 45 2.45 1.51 18.74
CA LEU A 45 3.11 1.03 19.98
C LEU A 45 2.42 1.52 21.26
N ASP A 46 1.85 2.72 21.21
CA ASP A 46 1.31 3.41 22.39
C ASP A 46 -0.21 3.25 22.55
N CYS A 47 -0.87 2.57 21.60
CA CYS A 47 -2.32 2.37 21.64
C CYS A 47 -2.79 1.18 20.80
N TYR A 48 -3.97 0.65 21.14
CA TYR A 48 -4.67 -0.33 20.31
C TYR A 48 -5.56 0.38 19.29
N SER A 49 -5.31 0.20 18.00
CA SER A 49 -6.19 0.68 16.93
C SER A 49 -7.51 -0.09 16.92
N ARG A 50 -8.64 0.60 16.72
CA ARG A 50 -9.93 -0.02 16.40
C ARG A 50 -10.09 -0.35 14.92
N HIS A 51 -9.12 0.05 14.11
CA HIS A 51 -9.10 -0.14 12.67
C HIS A 51 -7.96 -1.08 12.29
N ARG A 52 -8.32 -2.33 11.99
CA ARG A 52 -7.46 -3.36 11.37
C ARG A 52 -7.70 -3.37 9.87
N VAL A 53 -6.77 -2.79 9.11
CA VAL A 53 -6.94 -2.42 7.71
C VAL A 53 -6.01 -3.23 6.81
N ALA A 54 -6.57 -4.00 5.89
CA ALA A 54 -5.82 -4.61 4.79
C ALA A 54 -5.85 -3.67 3.58
N ILE A 55 -4.68 -3.25 3.12
CA ILE A 55 -4.54 -2.41 1.93
C ILE A 55 -4.09 -3.30 0.78
N ILE A 56 -4.96 -3.47 -0.22
CA ILE A 56 -4.75 -4.38 -1.34
C ILE A 56 -4.33 -3.58 -2.56
N ILE A 57 -3.10 -3.80 -3.04
CA ILE A 57 -2.52 -3.13 -4.19
C ILE A 57 -2.35 -4.15 -5.33
N PRO A 58 -3.22 -4.13 -6.37
CA PRO A 58 -2.99 -4.93 -7.56
C PRO A 58 -1.80 -4.37 -8.33
N TYR A 59 -0.89 -5.24 -8.76
CA TYR A 59 0.42 -4.84 -9.24
C TYR A 59 0.89 -5.69 -10.43
N ARG A 60 1.55 -5.04 -11.41
CA ARG A 60 2.31 -5.67 -12.49
C ARG A 60 3.30 -4.65 -13.05
N ASP A 61 4.60 -4.96 -13.03
CA ASP A 61 5.68 -4.21 -13.71
C ASP A 61 5.77 -2.69 -13.47
N ARG A 62 5.34 -2.17 -12.30
CA ARG A 62 5.35 -0.72 -11.96
C ARG A 62 6.23 -0.40 -10.75
N LYS A 63 7.48 -0.87 -10.77
CA LYS A 63 8.40 -0.84 -9.59
C LYS A 63 8.60 0.57 -9.03
N GLU A 64 8.80 1.56 -9.90
CA GLU A 64 9.03 2.94 -9.48
C GLU A 64 7.80 3.56 -8.81
N HIS A 65 6.61 3.33 -9.36
CA HIS A 65 5.36 3.79 -8.75
C HIS A 65 5.11 3.11 -7.41
N LEU A 66 5.31 1.79 -7.32
CA LEU A 66 5.17 1.06 -6.05
C LEU A 66 6.14 1.61 -5.00
N PHE A 67 7.38 1.89 -5.39
CA PHE A 67 8.37 2.48 -4.51
C PHE A 67 7.96 3.87 -3.99
N VAL A 68 7.52 4.76 -4.88
CA VAL A 68 7.03 6.09 -4.48
C VAL A 68 5.80 5.97 -3.59
N LEU A 69 4.85 5.10 -3.94
CA LEU A 69 3.64 4.87 -3.16
C LEU A 69 3.97 4.40 -1.74
N LEU A 70 4.80 3.38 -1.58
CA LEU A 70 5.14 2.85 -0.24
C LEU A 70 5.82 3.92 0.63
N ASN A 71 6.70 4.74 0.06
CA ASN A 71 7.38 5.80 0.79
C ASN A 71 6.45 6.93 1.24
N GLN A 72 5.35 7.17 0.52
CA GLN A 72 4.34 8.16 0.90
C GLN A 72 3.31 7.55 1.86
N LEU A 73 2.82 6.35 1.54
CA LEU A 73 1.69 5.75 2.22
C LEU A 73 2.03 5.28 3.63
N HIS A 74 3.19 4.65 3.85
CA HIS A 74 3.56 4.16 5.19
C HIS A 74 3.56 5.27 6.26
N PRO A 75 4.21 6.43 6.05
CA PRO A 75 4.13 7.55 6.99
C PRO A 75 2.71 8.07 7.25
N ILE A 76 1.86 8.12 6.21
CA ILE A 76 0.46 8.57 6.33
C ILE A 76 -0.32 7.63 7.25
N LEU A 77 -0.27 6.34 6.98
CA LEU A 77 -1.00 5.32 7.75
C LEU A 77 -0.51 5.24 9.20
N GLN A 78 0.79 5.43 9.42
CA GLN A 78 1.38 5.50 10.77
C GLN A 78 0.87 6.73 11.54
N ARG A 79 0.77 7.91 10.90
CA ARG A 79 0.18 9.10 11.54
C ARG A 79 -1.30 8.92 11.88
N GLN A 80 -2.05 8.24 11.01
CA GLN A 80 -3.45 7.88 11.27
C GLN A 80 -3.63 6.85 12.41
N GLN A 81 -2.54 6.32 12.99
CA GLN A 81 -2.54 5.32 14.07
C GLN A 81 -3.34 4.06 13.76
N LEU A 82 -3.25 3.58 12.52
CA LEU A 82 -3.92 2.36 12.07
C LEU A 82 -3.11 1.11 12.45
N ASP A 83 -3.81 0.01 12.69
CA ASP A 83 -3.23 -1.34 12.59
C ASP A 83 -3.46 -1.77 11.14
N TYR A 84 -2.40 -1.82 10.34
CA TYR A 84 -2.54 -2.04 8.90
C TYR A 84 -1.50 -3.00 8.35
N LYS A 85 -1.88 -3.66 7.26
CA LYS A 85 -0.95 -4.44 6.44
C LYS A 85 -1.15 -4.17 4.96
N ILE A 86 -0.05 -3.96 4.24
CA ILE A 86 -0.08 -3.74 2.80
C ILE A 86 0.19 -5.06 2.07
N PHE A 87 -0.76 -5.46 1.23
CA PHE A 87 -0.68 -6.64 0.37
C PHE A 87 -0.49 -6.19 -1.08
N VAL A 88 0.73 -6.37 -1.60
CA VAL A 88 1.01 -6.19 -3.03
C VAL A 88 0.69 -7.50 -3.73
N VAL A 89 -0.33 -7.50 -4.58
CA VAL A 89 -0.79 -8.68 -5.33
C VAL A 89 -0.30 -8.57 -6.77
N GLU A 90 0.75 -9.32 -7.09
CA GLU A 90 1.44 -9.29 -8.36
C GLU A 90 0.84 -10.32 -9.35
N GLN A 91 0.43 -9.86 -10.53
CA GLN A 91 0.14 -10.73 -11.67
C GLN A 91 1.44 -11.09 -12.37
N CYS A 92 1.83 -12.36 -12.30
CA CYS A 92 3.05 -12.88 -12.92
C CYS A 92 2.73 -13.79 -14.13
N TRP A 93 3.59 -13.71 -15.13
CA TRP A 93 3.60 -14.63 -16.27
C TRP A 93 4.35 -15.91 -15.96
N THR A 94 3.78 -17.06 -16.31
CA THR A 94 4.44 -18.35 -16.13
C THR A 94 5.26 -18.72 -17.38
N PHE A 95 6.51 -18.23 -17.47
CA PHE A 95 7.62 -19.00 -18.05
C PHE A 95 8.98 -18.56 -17.47
N MET A 96 9.36 -19.30 -16.44
CA MET A 96 10.69 -19.59 -15.87
C MET A 96 11.68 -18.51 -15.34
N LEU A 97 12.27 -18.95 -14.22
CA LEU A 97 13.49 -18.55 -13.51
C LEU A 97 13.46 -17.26 -12.70
N THR A 98 13.21 -17.48 -11.40
CA THR A 98 13.75 -16.74 -10.26
C THR A 98 14.66 -15.56 -10.61
N SER A 99 14.11 -14.36 -10.48
CA SER A 99 14.92 -13.26 -9.95
C SER A 99 14.23 -12.76 -8.71
N PHE A 100 14.76 -13.23 -7.57
CA PHE A 100 14.69 -12.53 -6.30
C PHE A 100 14.98 -11.05 -6.58
N TYR A 101 13.95 -10.22 -6.56
CA TYR A 101 14.09 -8.77 -6.51
C TYR A 101 13.90 -8.36 -5.04
N PRO A 102 14.98 -8.29 -4.24
CA PRO A 102 14.91 -8.01 -2.81
C PRO A 102 14.64 -6.53 -2.51
N TYR A 103 14.00 -5.79 -3.43
CA TYR A 103 13.73 -4.36 -3.27
C TYR A 103 12.79 -4.06 -2.10
N TYR A 104 12.03 -5.06 -1.63
CA TYR A 104 11.04 -4.91 -0.56
C TYR A 104 11.26 -5.96 0.54
N LYS A 105 12.47 -6.06 1.10
CA LYS A 105 12.86 -7.09 2.09
C LYS A 105 11.91 -7.24 3.28
N ILE A 106 11.19 -6.17 3.64
CA ILE A 106 10.18 -6.14 4.72
C ILE A 106 8.75 -6.38 4.23
N MET A 107 8.46 -6.34 2.93
CA MET A 107 7.13 -6.56 2.37
C MET A 107 6.99 -8.00 1.88
N ARG A 108 5.79 -8.56 2.04
CA ARG A 108 5.43 -9.83 1.41
C ARG A 108 4.60 -9.54 0.16
N ILE A 109 5.14 -9.87 -1.01
CA ILE A 109 4.40 -9.78 -2.28
C ILE A 109 3.69 -11.11 -2.53
N LEU A 110 2.37 -11.05 -2.72
CA LEU A 110 1.56 -12.18 -3.13
C LEU A 110 1.65 -12.31 -4.65
N LYS A 111 2.23 -13.40 -5.15
CA LYS A 111 2.34 -13.66 -6.60
C LYS A 111 1.23 -14.59 -7.06
N LEU A 112 0.45 -14.13 -8.03
CA LEU A 112 -0.51 -14.96 -8.76
C LEU A 112 0.04 -15.29 -10.13
N HIS A 113 0.14 -16.59 -10.40
CA HIS A 113 0.67 -17.12 -11.65
C HIS A 113 -0.45 -17.31 -12.66
N PHE A 114 -0.27 -16.71 -13.83
CA PHE A 114 -1.18 -16.82 -14.98
C PHE A 114 -0.45 -17.51 -16.14
N PHE A 115 -1.19 -18.18 -17.02
CA PHE A 115 -0.64 -18.96 -18.13
C PHE A 115 -0.75 -18.14 -19.42
N GLY A 116 0.37 -17.89 -20.11
CA GLY A 116 0.39 -17.08 -21.34
C GLY A 116 0.53 -15.58 -21.07
N ASN A 117 0.25 -14.73 -22.06
CA ASN A 117 0.27 -13.26 -21.97
C ASN A 117 -1.17 -12.69 -21.77
N ASP A 118 -1.91 -13.24 -20.81
CA ASP A 118 -3.20 -12.74 -20.26
C ASP A 118 -3.24 -11.27 -19.81
N THR A 119 -4.19 -10.50 -20.35
CA THR A 119 -4.50 -9.14 -19.92
C THR A 119 -4.48 -8.93 -18.39
N PHE A 120 -4.01 -7.76 -17.93
CA PHE A 120 -3.99 -7.43 -16.51
C PHE A 120 -5.41 -7.47 -15.93
N ASN A 121 -5.64 -8.28 -14.89
CA ASN A 121 -6.94 -8.43 -14.28
C ASN A 121 -6.95 -7.90 -12.83
N LYS A 122 -7.18 -6.59 -12.71
CA LYS A 122 -7.25 -5.86 -11.43
C LYS A 122 -8.25 -6.50 -10.45
N GLY A 123 -9.42 -6.91 -10.92
CA GLY A 123 -10.47 -7.48 -10.08
C GLY A 123 -10.09 -8.83 -9.48
N VAL A 124 -9.47 -9.72 -10.26
CA VAL A 124 -8.98 -11.01 -9.76
C VAL A 124 -7.89 -10.81 -8.70
N LEU A 125 -6.95 -9.88 -8.93
CA LEU A 125 -5.89 -9.57 -7.96
C LEU A 125 -6.46 -9.01 -6.65
N MET A 126 -7.41 -8.09 -6.72
CA MET A 126 -8.08 -7.54 -5.55
C MET A 126 -8.80 -8.63 -4.73
N ASN A 127 -9.56 -9.51 -5.41
CA ASN A 127 -10.25 -10.62 -4.76
C ASN A 127 -9.29 -11.62 -4.12
N ALA A 128 -8.19 -11.94 -4.79
CA ALA A 128 -7.14 -12.80 -4.24
C ALA A 128 -6.47 -12.17 -3.02
N GLY A 129 -6.19 -10.86 -3.07
CA GLY A 129 -5.63 -10.11 -1.94
C GLY A 129 -6.51 -10.19 -0.69
N VAL A 130 -7.84 -10.03 -0.83
CA VAL A 130 -8.78 -10.19 0.28
C VAL A 130 -8.73 -11.61 0.84
N LYS A 131 -8.76 -12.63 -0.02
CA LYS A 131 -8.72 -14.04 0.39
C LYS A 131 -7.44 -14.38 1.17
N GLU A 132 -6.29 -13.88 0.75
CA GLU A 132 -5.04 -14.12 1.47
C GLU A 132 -4.94 -13.30 2.75
N ALA A 133 -5.39 -12.04 2.75
CA ALA A 133 -5.38 -11.19 3.94
C ALA A 133 -6.18 -11.82 5.09
N LEU A 134 -7.36 -12.38 4.80
CA LEU A 134 -8.23 -13.05 5.76
C LEU A 134 -7.61 -14.34 6.38
N LYS A 135 -6.57 -14.91 5.77
CA LYS A 135 -5.84 -16.06 6.34
C LYS A 135 -4.78 -15.65 7.34
N GLU A 136 -4.29 -14.41 7.25
CA GLU A 136 -3.15 -13.94 8.04
C GLU A 136 -3.56 -13.20 9.31
N TYR A 137 -4.67 -12.44 9.26
CA TYR A 137 -5.10 -11.60 10.37
C TYR A 137 -6.59 -11.26 10.26
N ASP A 138 -7.23 -10.89 11.37
CA ASP A 138 -8.67 -10.60 11.45
C ASP A 138 -9.00 -9.16 11.01
N PHE A 139 -8.56 -8.81 9.81
CA PHE A 139 -8.89 -7.53 9.18
C PHE A 139 -10.41 -7.38 9.02
N HIS A 140 -10.93 -6.22 9.41
CA HIS A 140 -12.35 -5.88 9.25
C HIS A 140 -12.57 -4.71 8.29
N CYS A 141 -11.49 -4.17 7.72
CA CYS A 141 -11.52 -3.12 6.71
C CYS A 141 -10.57 -3.46 5.56
N PHE A 142 -11.06 -3.28 4.33
CA PHE A 142 -10.30 -3.54 3.11
C PHE A 142 -10.27 -2.28 2.26
N VAL A 143 -9.07 -1.77 1.99
CA VAL A 143 -8.86 -0.62 1.11
C VAL A 143 -8.23 -1.12 -0.19
N PHE A 144 -8.94 -0.92 -1.29
CA PHE A 144 -8.43 -1.23 -2.63
C PHE A 144 -7.72 -0.01 -3.18
N HIS A 145 -6.44 -0.17 -3.52
CA HIS A 145 -5.59 0.97 -3.81
C HIS A 145 -4.75 0.76 -5.07
N ASP A 146 -4.84 1.69 -6.01
CA ASP A 146 -4.04 1.63 -7.23
C ASP A 146 -2.60 2.02 -6.92
N VAL A 147 -1.66 1.37 -7.60
CA VAL A 147 -0.22 1.65 -7.38
C VAL A 147 0.19 3.07 -7.82
N ASP A 148 -0.63 3.71 -8.65
CA ASP A 148 -0.33 5.02 -9.26
C ASP A 148 -1.15 6.19 -8.65
N LEU A 149 -1.96 5.94 -7.62
CA LEU A 149 -2.71 6.99 -6.92
C LEU A 149 -2.00 7.32 -5.62
N ILE A 150 -1.64 8.58 -5.37
CA ILE A 150 -0.99 9.00 -4.12
C ILE A 150 -1.90 10.01 -3.41
N PRO A 151 -2.23 9.81 -2.13
CA PRO A 151 -3.00 10.80 -1.38
C PRO A 151 -2.18 12.09 -1.18
N GLU A 152 -2.75 13.22 -1.59
CA GLU A 152 -2.17 14.57 -1.35
C GLU A 152 -2.57 15.18 0.00
N ASP A 153 -3.37 14.49 0.81
CA ASP A 153 -3.80 14.95 2.12
C ASP A 153 -3.94 13.75 3.07
N ASP A 154 -3.19 13.74 4.17
CA ASP A 154 -3.23 12.64 5.14
C ASP A 154 -4.48 12.66 6.04
N ARG A 155 -5.35 13.67 5.90
CA ARG A 155 -6.70 13.67 6.50
C ARG A 155 -7.69 12.82 5.70
N ASN A 156 -7.30 12.29 4.53
CA ASN A 156 -8.05 11.23 3.85
C ASN A 156 -7.84 9.91 4.59
N LEU A 157 -8.72 9.61 5.54
CA LEU A 157 -8.59 8.47 6.46
C LEU A 157 -8.76 7.12 5.75
N TYR A 158 -7.75 6.25 5.88
CA TYR A 158 -7.73 4.87 5.40
C TYR A 158 -8.48 3.93 6.35
N THR A 159 -9.72 4.31 6.68
CA THR A 159 -10.65 3.56 7.52
C THR A 159 -11.94 3.27 6.78
N CYS A 160 -12.61 2.18 7.11
CA CYS A 160 -13.90 1.83 6.52
C CYS A 160 -15.05 2.44 7.33
N PRO A 161 -15.90 3.31 6.75
CA PRO A 161 -17.16 3.69 7.37
C PRO A 161 -18.22 2.59 7.23
N ALA A 162 -19.43 2.83 7.71
CA ALA A 162 -20.54 1.87 7.66
C ALA A 162 -20.99 1.50 6.22
N VAL A 163 -20.68 2.35 5.24
CA VAL A 163 -21.01 2.16 3.82
C VAL A 163 -19.73 2.20 2.97
N PRO A 164 -19.73 1.64 1.75
CA PRO A 164 -18.57 1.75 0.87
C PRO A 164 -18.16 3.21 0.64
N ARG A 165 -16.85 3.50 0.74
CA ARG A 165 -16.29 4.84 0.52
C ARG A 165 -15.43 4.85 -0.73
N HIS A 166 -15.70 5.81 -1.62
CA HIS A 166 -14.77 6.16 -2.68
C HIS A 166 -13.76 7.19 -2.16
N MET A 167 -12.47 6.84 -2.17
CA MET A 167 -11.42 7.66 -1.54
C MET A 167 -10.74 8.63 -2.50
N SER A 168 -10.64 8.29 -3.78
CA SER A 168 -9.94 9.08 -4.80
C SER A 168 -10.92 9.95 -5.59
N VAL A 169 -11.63 10.83 -4.89
CA VAL A 169 -12.73 11.63 -5.47
C VAL A 169 -12.22 12.75 -6.39
N ALA A 170 -11.06 13.32 -6.09
CA ALA A 170 -10.43 14.37 -6.88
C ALA A 170 -8.99 13.96 -7.20
N VAL A 171 -8.67 13.86 -8.49
CA VAL A 171 -7.37 13.38 -9.00
C VAL A 171 -6.77 14.43 -9.93
N ASP A 172 -5.47 14.67 -9.82
CA ASP A 172 -4.68 15.63 -10.58
C ASP A 172 -4.80 15.43 -12.11
N LYS A 173 -4.83 14.18 -12.56
CA LYS A 173 -5.03 13.80 -13.97
C LYS A 173 -6.33 14.35 -14.56
N PHE A 174 -7.34 14.55 -13.72
CA PHE A 174 -8.62 15.16 -14.08
C PHE A 174 -8.72 16.61 -13.58
N ASN A 175 -7.61 17.24 -13.22
CA ASN A 175 -7.56 18.60 -12.69
C ASN A 175 -8.52 18.81 -11.50
N TYR A 176 -8.69 17.77 -10.66
CA TYR A 176 -9.57 17.77 -9.49
C TYR A 176 -11.05 18.06 -9.80
N SER A 177 -11.52 17.81 -11.02
CA SER A 177 -12.94 17.94 -11.43
C SER A 177 -13.73 16.65 -11.29
#